data_AF-A0A9E6RND5-F1
#
_entry.id   AF-A0A9E6RND5-F1
#
_cell.length_a   1.000
_cell.length_b   1.000
_cell.length_c   1.000
_cell.angle_alpha   90.00
_cell.angle_beta   90.00
_cell.angle_gamma   90.00
#
_symmetry.space_group_name_H-M   'P 1'
#
loop_
_entity.id
_entity.type
_entity.pdbx_description
1 polymer ?
#
loop_
_entity_poly.entity_id
_entity_poly.type
_entity_poly.pdbx_seq_one_letter_code
_entity_poly.pdbx_strand_id
1 'polypeptide(L)' 'MTSPTRTTCPYCGVGCGVTVASDGEGRHTIAGDPDHPANRGQLCSKGAMLGQT' A
#
# COMPACT_ATOMS: atom_id res chain seq x y z
N MET A 1 -3.74 1.67 18.29
CA MET A 1 -3.97 1.77 16.83
C MET A 1 -2.68 2.31 16.24
N THR A 2 -1.88 1.45 15.60
CA THR A 2 -0.59 1.86 15.03
C THR A 2 -0.85 2.70 13.79
N SER A 3 -0.24 3.88 13.70
CA SER A 3 -0.30 4.71 12.49
C SER A 3 0.18 3.90 11.28
N PRO A 4 -0.52 3.97 10.13
CA PRO A 4 -0.12 3.21 8.96
C PRO A 4 1.26 3.65 8.47
N THR A 5 2.10 2.68 8.11
CA THR A 5 3.42 2.91 7.55
C THR A 5 3.30 3.21 6.06
N ARG A 6 3.86 4.33 5.61
CA ARG A 6 3.93 4.66 4.18
C ARG A 6 5.16 4.01 3.53
N THR A 7 4.97 3.43 2.35
CA THR A 7 6.03 2.84 1.53
C THR A 7 5.64 2.87 0.05
N THR A 8 6.45 2.29 -0.83
CA THR A 8 6.21 2.27 -2.28
C THR A 8 5.98 0.85 -2.80
N CYS A 9 5.15 0.75 -3.83
CA CYS A 9 4.87 -0.51 -4.54
C CYS A 9 6.10 -0.96 -5.35
N PRO A 10 6.62 -2.20 -5.16
CA PRO A 10 7.85 -2.65 -5.79
C PRO A 10 7.67 -3.22 -7.22
N TYR A 11 6.45 -3.29 -7.75
CA TYR A 11 6.17 -4.14 -8.91
C TYR A 11 6.61 -3.60 -10.28
N CYS A 12 6.42 -2.32 -10.59
CA CYS A 12 6.54 -1.84 -11.98
C CYS A 12 7.28 -0.51 -12.15
N GLY A 13 7.98 -0.03 -11.13
CA GLY A 13 8.82 1.18 -11.23
C GLY A 13 8.08 2.52 -11.25
N VAL A 14 6.74 2.53 -11.34
CA VAL A 14 5.92 3.76 -11.20
C VAL A 14 6.12 4.42 -9.82
N GLY A 15 6.44 3.61 -8.81
CA GLY A 15 6.62 4.10 -7.45
C GLY A 15 5.30 4.54 -6.81
N CYS A 16 4.19 3.82 -7.08
CA CYS A 16 2.91 4.06 -6.41
C CYS A 16 3.08 4.05 -4.89
N GLY A 17 2.61 5.09 -4.21
CA GLY A 17 2.59 5.13 -2.75
C GLY A 17 1.52 4.21 -2.19
N VAL A 18 1.86 3.50 -1.12
CA VAL A 18 0.96 2.62 -0.38
C VAL A 18 1.10 2.85 1.13
N THR A 19 0.01 2.60 1.84
CA THR A 19 -0.04 2.57 3.31
C THR A 19 -0.23 1.14 3.78
N VAL A 20 0.53 0.74 4.79
CA VAL A 20 0.45 -0.57 5.44
C VAL A 20 -0.01 -0.40 6.87
N ALA A 21 -1.16 -0.98 7.20
CA ALA A 21 -1.68 -1.03 8.56
C ALA A 21 -1.61 -2.46 9.08
N SER A 22 -1.10 -2.64 10.31
CA SER A 22 -1.12 -3.93 11.01
C SER A 22 -2.27 -3.96 11.99
N ASP A 23 -3.01 -5.07 12.05
CA ASP A 23 -4.07 -5.24 13.04
C ASP A 23 -3.56 -5.68 14.43
N GLY A 24 -2.27 -6.00 14.54
CA GLY A 24 -1.64 -6.49 15.76
C GLY A 24 -1.77 -8.00 15.98
N GLU A 25 -2.51 -8.70 15.12
CA GLU A 25 -2.71 -10.16 15.13
C GLU A 25 -1.98 -10.84 13.96
N GLY A 26 -1.11 -10.10 13.27
CA GLY A 26 -0.30 -10.59 12.16
C GLY A 26 -0.92 -10.41 10.79
N ARG A 27 -2.09 -9.78 10.66
CA ARG A 27 -2.62 -9.38 9.35
C ARG A 27 -2.19 -7.96 9.02
N HIS A 28 -1.85 -7.77 7.75
CA HIS A 28 -1.54 -6.47 7.20
C HIS A 28 -2.59 -6.09 6.15
N THR A 29 -3.11 -4.88 6.25
CA THR A 29 -3.95 -4.27 5.23
C THR A 29 -3.10 -3.29 4.44
N ILE A 30 -3.08 -3.45 3.12
CA ILE A 30 -2.34 -2.59 2.20
C ILE A 30 -3.33 -1.85 1.33
N ALA A 31 -3.19 -0.52 1.27
CA ALA A 31 -4.02 0.36 0.46
C ALA A 31 -3.15 1.39 -0.26
N GLY A 32 -3.66 2.00 -1.34
CA GLY A 32 -2.97 3.10 -2.01
C GLY A 32 -2.97 4.35 -1.12
N ASP A 33 -1.86 5.08 -1.10
CA ASP A 33 -1.74 6.34 -0.36
C ASP A 33 -2.45 7.48 -1.13
N PRO A 34 -3.57 8.03 -0.61
CA PRO A 34 -4.32 9.11 -1.30
C PRO A 34 -3.49 10.37 -1.50
N ASP A 35 -2.50 10.62 -0.64
CA ASP A 35 -1.67 11.82 -0.66
C ASP A 35 -0.46 11.67 -1.60
N HIS A 36 -0.19 10.47 -2.11
CA HIS A 36 1.02 10.23 -2.89
C HIS A 36 0.90 10.75 -4.32
N PRO A 37 1.85 11.56 -4.81
CA PRO A 37 1.71 12.30 -6.07
C PRO A 37 1.63 11.39 -7.30
N ALA A 38 2.28 10.22 -7.27
CA ALA A 38 2.34 9.32 -8.42
C ALA A 38 1.01 8.61 -8.74
N ASN A 39 0.17 8.38 -7.74
CA ASN A 39 -1.01 7.52 -7.90
C ASN A 39 -2.28 8.01 -7.21
N ARG A 40 -2.21 8.97 -6.27
CA ARG A 40 -3.36 9.56 -5.59
C ARG A 40 -4.32 8.49 -5.03
N GLY A 41 -3.76 7.46 -4.40
CA GLY A 41 -4.50 6.34 -3.82
C GLY A 41 -4.92 5.24 -4.80
N GLN A 42 -4.74 5.43 -6.11
CA GLN A 42 -5.08 4.40 -7.10
C GLN A 42 -3.98 3.34 -7.22
N LEU A 43 -4.36 2.08 -7.45
CA LEU A 43 -3.43 0.97 -7.66
C LEU A 43 -3.86 0.15 -8.88
N CYS A 44 -2.89 -0.35 -9.64
CA CYS A 44 -3.15 -1.35 -10.68
C CYS A 44 -3.47 -2.72 -10.04
N SER A 45 -3.91 -3.70 -10.85
CA SER A 45 -4.21 -5.06 -10.38
C SER A 45 -3.08 -5.70 -9.57
N LYS A 46 -1.82 -5.47 -9.96
CA LYS A 46 -0.64 -5.96 -9.20
C LYS A 46 -0.52 -5.30 -7.84
N GLY A 47 -0.72 -3.98 -7.78
CA GLY A 47 -0.65 -3.22 -6.53
C GLY A 47 -1.80 -3.52 -5.58
N ALA A 48 -3.01 -3.72 -6.11
CA ALA A 48 -4.20 -4.01 -5.31
C ALA A 48 -4.13 -5.37 -4.59
N MET A 49 -3.37 -6.31 -5.14
CA MET A 49 -3.17 -7.65 -4.57
C MET A 49 -1.92 -7.74 -3.67
N LEU A 50 -1.28 -6.62 -3.33
CA LEU A 50 -0.15 -6.62 -2.41
C LEU A 50 -0.55 -7.25 -1.06
N GLY A 51 0.27 -8.18 -0.57
CA GLY A 51 0.09 -8.82 0.74
C GLY A 51 -0.98 -9.91 0.80
N GLN A 52 -1.56 -10.32 -0.34
CA GLN A 52 -2.44 -11.48 -0.42
C GLN A 52 -1.60 -12.73 -0.75
N THR A 53 -1.48 -13.67 0.19
CA THR A 53 -0.78 -14.97 0.04
C THR A 53 -1.58 -16.09 0.65
#